data_AF-A0A377GDN0-F1
#
_entry.id   AF-A0A377GDN0-F1
#
_cell.length_a   1.000
_cell.length_b   1.000
_cell.length_c   1.000
_cell.angle_alpha   90.00
_cell.angle_beta   90.00
_cell.angle_gamma   90.00
#
_symmetry.space_group_name_H-M   'P 1'
#
loop_
_entity.id
_entity.type
_entity.pdbx_description
1 polymer ?
#
loop_
_entity_poly.entity_id
_entity_poly.type
_entity_poly.pdbx_seq_one_letter_code
_entity_poly.pdbx_strand_id
1 'polypeptide(L)'
;MTGEKTQKDLAQQDLEEQNKKNKEANQLAELEANQLAKQKTTMQDTQNPERSVEFESKKDAKQAQAVEEMYKEWVKKYKKKNPGFDEEDNCCETDEHGTTWIKFKDPHAEEDFVRHLAENGHGGVYDKGILIAKFEEGKLIDPRTNKEFEKGGYANLVQQLDAGIAYKDIPLPEAKKSVEHSSDIEMQVPQSTTAPISKVSTALDKLPVVEQTAKETENAKEEVNQQASMPQ
;
A
#
# COMPACT_ATOMS: atom_id res chain seq x y z
N MET A 1 -14.00 -29.71 69.72
CA MET A 1 -14.36 -29.17 68.38
C MET A 1 -13.32 -28.15 67.94
N THR A 2 -12.10 -28.60 67.58
CA THR A 2 -10.96 -27.67 67.32
C THR A 2 -10.10 -28.05 66.11
N GLY A 3 -10.54 -29.00 65.28
CA GLY A 3 -9.76 -29.49 64.12
C GLY A 3 -10.16 -28.92 62.74
N GLU A 4 -11.37 -28.39 62.57
CA GLU A 4 -11.91 -28.02 61.25
C GLU A 4 -11.65 -26.57 60.82
N LYS A 5 -11.19 -25.69 61.73
CA LYS A 5 -10.88 -24.28 61.37
C LYS A 5 -9.54 -24.13 60.65
N THR A 6 -8.55 -24.96 60.99
CA THR A 6 -7.17 -24.81 60.49
C THR A 6 -7.00 -25.21 59.02
N GLN A 7 -7.86 -26.08 58.50
CA GLN A 7 -7.70 -26.60 57.13
C GLN A 7 -8.31 -25.66 56.06
N LYS A 8 -9.33 -24.87 56.43
CA LYS A 8 -9.91 -23.84 55.55
C LYS A 8 -8.99 -22.63 55.41
N ASP A 9 -8.33 -22.21 56.49
CA ASP A 9 -7.39 -21.08 56.47
C ASP A 9 -6.15 -21.39 55.61
N LEU A 10 -5.65 -22.63 55.64
CA LEU A 10 -4.50 -23.05 54.83
C LEU A 10 -4.83 -23.09 53.32
N ALA A 11 -6.01 -23.61 52.96
CA ALA A 11 -6.44 -23.68 51.56
C ALA A 11 -6.74 -22.29 50.97
N GLN A 12 -7.18 -21.34 51.80
CA GLN A 12 -7.42 -19.97 51.37
C GLN A 12 -6.09 -19.21 51.15
N GLN A 13 -5.08 -19.50 51.97
CA GLN A 13 -3.73 -18.94 51.81
C GLN A 13 -3.03 -19.47 50.55
N ASP A 14 -3.15 -20.77 50.23
CA ASP A 14 -2.59 -21.37 49.01
C ASP A 14 -3.22 -20.79 47.73
N LEU A 15 -4.54 -20.50 47.76
CA LEU A 15 -5.25 -19.91 46.63
C LEU A 15 -4.84 -18.46 46.36
N GLU A 16 -4.62 -17.67 47.42
CA GLU A 16 -4.09 -16.30 47.28
C GLU A 16 -2.65 -16.28 46.76
N GLU A 17 -1.81 -17.22 47.22
CA GLU A 17 -0.43 -17.31 46.76
C GLU A 17 -0.35 -17.74 45.28
N GLN A 18 -1.22 -18.66 44.85
CA GLN A 18 -1.31 -19.07 43.45
C GLN A 18 -1.81 -17.94 42.54
N ASN A 19 -2.84 -17.19 42.98
CA ASN A 19 -3.33 -16.04 42.24
C ASN A 19 -2.28 -14.92 42.13
N LYS A 20 -1.49 -14.72 43.19
CA LYS A 20 -0.38 -13.76 43.18
C LYS A 20 0.71 -14.18 42.19
N LYS A 21 1.13 -15.45 42.20
CA LYS A 21 2.11 -16.00 41.26
C LYS A 21 1.64 -15.89 39.80
N ASN A 22 0.36 -16.18 39.53
CA ASN A 22 -0.20 -16.01 38.18
C ASN A 22 -0.19 -14.55 37.72
N LYS A 23 -0.49 -13.61 38.63
CA LYS A 23 -0.46 -12.18 38.31
C LYS A 23 0.95 -11.66 38.07
N GLU A 24 1.95 -12.19 38.78
CA GLU A 24 3.36 -11.88 38.58
C GLU A 24 3.90 -12.50 37.28
N ALA A 25 3.53 -13.73 36.96
CA ALA A 25 3.89 -14.39 35.70
C ALA A 25 3.33 -13.65 34.48
N ASN A 26 2.06 -13.20 34.54
CA ASN A 26 1.47 -12.41 33.45
C ASN A 26 2.15 -11.05 33.29
N GLN A 27 2.49 -10.37 34.39
CA GLN A 27 3.24 -9.10 34.32
C GLN A 27 4.65 -9.31 33.77
N LEU A 28 5.32 -10.41 34.12
CA LEU A 28 6.65 -10.71 33.60
C LEU A 28 6.59 -11.02 32.09
N ALA A 29 5.60 -11.79 31.64
CA ALA A 29 5.38 -12.07 30.22
C ALA A 29 5.04 -10.79 29.42
N GLU A 30 4.25 -9.88 29.98
CA GLU A 30 3.94 -8.59 29.36
C GLU A 30 5.17 -7.67 29.30
N LEU A 31 6.02 -7.71 30.33
CA LEU A 31 7.25 -6.93 30.39
C LEU A 31 8.33 -7.48 29.46
N GLU A 32 8.40 -8.81 29.30
CA GLU A 32 9.25 -9.50 28.33
C GLU A 32 8.78 -9.24 26.90
N ALA A 33 7.48 -9.31 26.62
CA ALA A 33 6.92 -8.95 25.32
C ALA A 33 7.17 -7.48 24.98
N ASN A 34 7.06 -6.57 25.95
CA ASN A 34 7.38 -5.15 25.77
C ASN A 34 8.89 -4.90 25.61
N GLN A 35 9.76 -5.65 26.27
CA GLN A 35 11.21 -5.57 26.05
C GLN A 35 11.59 -6.10 24.67
N LEU A 36 10.98 -7.20 24.22
CA LEU A 36 11.21 -7.78 22.90
C LEU A 36 10.71 -6.83 21.79
N ALA A 37 9.55 -6.19 22.00
CA ALA A 37 9.05 -5.14 21.12
C ALA A 37 10.03 -3.95 21.06
N LYS A 38 10.52 -3.47 22.21
CA LYS A 38 11.51 -2.39 22.28
C LYS A 38 12.87 -2.75 21.66
N GLN A 39 13.34 -4.00 21.80
CA GLN A 39 14.56 -4.46 21.14
C GLN A 39 14.38 -4.50 19.61
N LYS A 40 13.22 -4.93 19.11
CA LYS A 40 12.88 -4.81 17.68
C LYS A 40 12.86 -3.35 17.22
N THR A 41 12.40 -2.41 18.05
CA THR A 41 12.37 -0.99 17.70
C THR A 41 13.76 -0.33 17.75
N THR A 42 14.68 -0.80 18.60
CA THR A 42 16.01 -0.18 18.80
C THR A 42 16.98 -0.37 17.61
N MET A 43 16.65 -1.21 16.62
CA MET A 43 17.44 -1.31 15.37
C MET A 43 16.84 -0.53 14.19
N GLN A 44 15.75 0.22 14.38
CA GLN A 44 15.09 1.01 13.33
C GLN A 44 15.29 2.52 13.51
N ASP A 45 16.49 2.96 13.87
CA ASP A 45 16.80 4.39 13.84
C ASP A 45 17.43 4.79 12.50
N THR A 46 16.93 5.91 11.99
CA THR A 46 17.34 6.70 10.81
C THR A 46 16.95 6.25 9.38
N GLN A 47 15.95 6.98 8.86
CA GLN A 47 15.82 7.48 7.47
C GLN A 47 15.22 6.64 6.33
N ASN A 48 14.72 5.42 6.55
CA ASN A 48 14.05 4.69 5.48
C ASN A 48 12.55 4.49 5.77
N PRO A 49 11.62 4.90 4.89
CA PRO A 49 10.19 4.55 4.99
C PRO A 49 9.95 3.08 4.62
N GLU A 50 10.89 2.21 5.01
CA GLU A 50 10.84 0.80 4.69
C GLU A 50 9.75 0.14 5.52
N ARG A 51 8.81 -0.47 4.80
CA ARG A 51 7.73 -1.27 5.38
C ARG A 51 8.07 -2.73 5.18
N SER A 52 7.75 -3.56 6.16
CA SER A 52 7.91 -5.01 6.02
C SER A 52 6.61 -5.66 5.61
N VAL A 53 6.71 -6.70 4.78
CA VAL A 53 5.62 -7.58 4.37
C VAL A 53 5.83 -8.93 5.05
N GLU A 54 4.80 -9.42 5.72
CA GLU A 54 4.82 -10.76 6.33
C GLU A 54 3.54 -11.53 5.93
N PHE A 55 3.68 -12.77 5.43
CA PHE A 55 2.56 -13.71 5.29
C PHE A 55 2.47 -14.65 6.51
N GLU A 56 1.25 -15.10 6.84
CA GLU A 56 0.94 -15.90 8.04
C GLU A 56 1.52 -17.32 8.01
N SER A 57 1.76 -17.88 6.82
CA SER A 57 2.50 -19.13 6.68
C SER A 57 3.97 -18.89 7.07
N LYS A 58 4.36 -19.36 8.26
CA LYS A 58 5.72 -19.39 8.87
C LYS A 58 6.85 -18.84 7.98
N LYS A 59 7.63 -17.90 8.53
CA LYS A 59 8.83 -17.27 7.93
C LYS A 59 9.82 -18.31 7.37
N ASP A 60 9.59 -18.74 6.15
CA ASP A 60 10.42 -19.71 5.44
C ASP A 60 11.02 -19.01 4.21
N ALA A 61 12.28 -19.28 3.87
CA ALA A 61 12.97 -18.66 2.73
C ALA A 61 12.22 -18.79 1.38
N LYS A 62 11.32 -19.78 1.26
CA LYS A 62 10.44 -19.96 0.09
C LYS A 62 9.40 -18.84 -0.05
N GLN A 63 8.94 -18.27 1.05
CA GLN A 63 7.97 -17.18 1.08
C GLN A 63 8.61 -15.89 0.59
N ALA A 64 9.80 -15.56 1.11
CA ALA A 64 10.61 -14.44 0.64
C ALA A 64 10.81 -14.46 -0.88
N GLN A 65 11.22 -15.61 -1.41
CA GLN A 65 11.40 -15.81 -2.84
C GLN A 65 10.08 -15.63 -3.62
N ALA A 66 8.94 -16.08 -3.08
CA ALA A 66 7.65 -15.88 -3.70
C ALA A 66 7.26 -14.40 -3.78
N VAL A 67 7.52 -13.60 -2.73
CA VAL A 67 7.24 -12.15 -2.76
C VAL A 67 8.11 -11.44 -3.79
N GLU A 68 9.38 -11.80 -3.90
CA GLU A 68 10.29 -11.24 -4.91
C GLU A 68 9.85 -11.60 -6.35
N GLU A 69 9.38 -12.83 -6.57
CA GLU A 69 8.81 -13.25 -7.85
C GLU A 69 7.53 -12.49 -8.18
N MET A 70 6.62 -12.34 -7.21
CA MET A 70 5.41 -11.51 -7.36
C MET A 70 5.76 -10.05 -7.69
N TYR A 71 6.78 -9.48 -7.04
CA TYR A 71 7.27 -8.15 -7.35
C TYR A 71 7.73 -8.04 -8.81
N LYS A 72 8.59 -8.95 -9.27
CA LYS A 72 9.07 -8.96 -10.67
C LYS A 72 7.95 -9.09 -11.68
N GLU A 73 6.94 -9.91 -11.40
CA GLU A 73 5.76 -10.04 -12.26
C GLU A 73 4.89 -8.78 -12.27
N TRP A 74 4.67 -8.20 -11.09
CA TRP A 74 3.92 -6.97 -10.93
C TRP A 74 4.59 -5.82 -11.67
N VAL A 75 5.89 -5.59 -11.46
CA VAL A 75 6.67 -4.54 -12.15
C VAL A 75 6.56 -4.67 -13.66
N LYS A 76 6.71 -5.88 -14.22
CA LYS A 76 6.57 -6.12 -15.68
C LYS A 76 5.20 -5.69 -16.22
N LYS A 77 4.12 -5.85 -15.43
CA LYS A 77 2.77 -5.42 -15.81
C LYS A 77 2.59 -3.92 -15.58
N TYR A 78 3.11 -3.39 -14.47
CA TYR A 78 2.99 -2.00 -14.07
C TYR A 78 3.75 -1.06 -15.03
N LYS A 79 5.00 -1.38 -15.38
CA LYS A 79 5.82 -0.59 -16.33
C LYS A 79 5.22 -0.46 -17.72
N LYS A 80 4.43 -1.45 -18.17
CA LYS A 80 3.71 -1.35 -19.45
C LYS A 80 2.68 -0.24 -19.45
N LYS A 81 2.09 0.07 -18.29
CA LYS A 81 1.12 1.17 -18.11
C LYS A 81 1.80 2.46 -17.65
N ASN A 82 2.92 2.33 -16.94
CA ASN A 82 3.68 3.42 -16.34
C ASN A 82 5.16 3.34 -16.77
N PRO A 83 5.51 3.74 -18.00
CA PRO A 83 6.86 3.57 -18.55
C PRO A 83 7.95 4.37 -17.82
N GLY A 84 7.57 5.39 -17.05
CA GLY A 84 8.48 6.17 -16.21
C GLY A 84 8.72 5.60 -14.81
N PHE A 85 8.22 4.40 -14.50
CA PHE A 85 8.46 3.76 -13.22
C PHE A 85 9.92 3.29 -13.11
N ASP A 86 10.59 3.76 -12.06
CA ASP A 86 11.99 3.49 -11.75
C ASP A 86 12.11 2.37 -10.72
N GLU A 87 12.78 1.28 -11.07
CA GLU A 87 12.98 0.13 -10.19
C GLU A 87 14.14 0.32 -9.21
N GLU A 88 15.00 1.33 -9.41
CA GLU A 88 16.07 1.64 -8.45
C GLU A 88 15.50 2.41 -7.25
N ASP A 89 14.56 3.32 -7.51
CA ASP A 89 13.86 4.12 -6.49
C ASP A 89 12.72 3.34 -5.80
N ASN A 90 12.27 2.23 -6.38
CA ASN A 90 11.19 1.39 -5.87
C ASN A 90 11.66 -0.06 -5.81
N CYS A 91 11.86 -0.62 -4.62
CA CYS A 91 12.43 -1.96 -4.46
C CYS A 91 11.64 -2.83 -3.48
N CYS A 92 11.84 -4.14 -3.65
CA CYS A 92 11.36 -5.20 -2.78
C CYS A 92 12.56 -6.10 -2.49
N GLU A 93 13.03 -6.11 -1.25
CA GLU A 93 14.24 -6.82 -0.84
C GLU A 93 13.90 -7.76 0.30
N THR A 94 14.55 -8.92 0.38
CA THR A 94 14.40 -9.81 1.55
C THR A 94 15.72 -9.95 2.27
N ASP A 95 15.68 -9.76 3.59
CA ASP A 95 16.83 -9.99 4.45
C ASP A 95 17.13 -11.48 4.69
N GLU A 96 18.28 -11.75 5.30
CA GLU A 96 18.74 -13.09 5.67
C GLU A 96 17.82 -13.80 6.67
N HIS A 97 16.92 -13.05 7.33
CA HIS A 97 15.92 -13.57 8.27
C HIS A 97 14.59 -13.88 7.59
N GLY A 98 14.49 -13.73 6.27
CA GLY A 98 13.28 -13.99 5.50
C GLY A 98 12.22 -12.91 5.64
N THR A 99 12.58 -11.73 6.14
CA THR A 99 11.68 -10.57 6.19
C THR A 99 11.81 -9.80 4.89
N THR A 100 10.69 -9.63 4.18
CA THR A 100 10.66 -8.84 2.95
C THR A 100 10.34 -7.38 3.29
N TRP A 101 11.19 -6.48 2.84
CA TRP A 101 11.07 -5.04 2.95
C TRP A 101 10.67 -4.45 1.60
N ILE A 102 9.75 -3.50 1.63
CA ILE A 102 9.29 -2.77 0.46
C ILE A 102 9.58 -1.28 0.64
N LYS A 103 9.97 -0.66 -0.47
CA LYS A 103 10.22 0.77 -0.56
C LYS A 103 9.65 1.29 -1.86
N PHE A 104 8.77 2.27 -1.76
CA PHE A 104 8.16 2.92 -2.90
C PHE A 104 8.18 4.43 -2.73
N LYS A 105 8.51 5.13 -3.81
CA LYS A 105 8.45 6.59 -3.88
C LYS A 105 7.04 7.10 -4.13
N ASP A 106 6.25 6.32 -4.88
CA ASP A 106 4.84 6.60 -5.15
C ASP A 106 3.95 5.70 -4.27
N PRO A 107 3.22 6.28 -3.30
CA PRO A 107 2.24 5.58 -2.47
C PRO A 107 1.16 4.84 -3.26
N HIS A 108 0.81 5.31 -4.47
CA HIS A 108 -0.15 4.63 -5.32
C HIS A 108 0.44 3.40 -6.01
N ALA A 109 1.71 3.44 -6.37
CA ALA A 109 2.43 2.26 -6.86
C ALA A 109 2.55 1.20 -5.75
N GLU A 110 2.84 1.63 -4.52
CA GLU A 110 2.84 0.74 -3.36
C GLU A 110 1.45 0.11 -3.13
N GLU A 111 0.38 0.92 -3.13
CA GLU A 111 -0.98 0.38 -2.96
C GLU A 111 -1.31 -0.68 -4.01
N ASP A 112 -0.95 -0.44 -5.27
CA ASP A 112 -1.21 -1.39 -6.36
C ASP A 112 -0.44 -2.70 -6.14
N PHE A 113 0.82 -2.62 -5.74
CA PHE A 113 1.63 -3.81 -5.41
C PHE A 113 1.08 -4.55 -4.18
N VAL A 114 0.77 -3.84 -3.11
CA VAL A 114 0.27 -4.43 -1.86
C VAL A 114 -1.11 -5.08 -2.05
N ARG A 115 -1.98 -4.50 -2.90
CA ARG A 115 -3.21 -5.18 -3.33
C ARG A 115 -2.93 -6.43 -4.12
N HIS A 116 -1.94 -6.41 -5.02
CA HIS A 116 -1.53 -7.61 -5.74
C HIS A 116 -1.02 -8.70 -4.78
N LEU A 117 -0.28 -8.34 -3.73
CA LEU A 117 0.12 -9.30 -2.69
C LEU A 117 -1.09 -9.89 -1.95
N ALA A 118 -2.09 -9.05 -1.63
CA ALA A 118 -3.30 -9.49 -0.93
C ALA A 118 -4.11 -10.53 -1.72
N GLU A 119 -4.14 -10.43 -3.05
CA GLU A 119 -4.76 -11.42 -3.95
C GLU A 119 -4.10 -12.80 -3.87
N ASN A 120 -2.82 -12.87 -3.46
CA ASN A 120 -2.00 -14.06 -3.51
C ASN A 120 -1.79 -14.76 -2.15
N GLY A 121 -2.32 -14.22 -1.04
CA GLY A 121 -2.21 -14.89 0.26
C GLY A 121 -2.74 -14.12 1.46
N HIS A 122 -2.44 -14.65 2.64
CA HIS A 122 -2.80 -14.07 3.95
C HIS A 122 -1.56 -13.52 4.67
N GLY A 123 -1.68 -12.35 5.29
CA GLY A 123 -0.52 -11.64 5.80
C GLY A 123 -0.82 -10.18 6.15
N GLY A 124 0.20 -9.34 6.07
CA GLY A 124 0.05 -7.91 6.24
C GLY A 124 1.31 -7.10 5.98
N VAL A 125 1.11 -5.79 5.96
CA VAL A 125 2.17 -4.79 5.85
C VAL A 125 2.35 -4.11 7.20
N TYR A 126 3.61 -3.94 7.60
CA TYR A 126 4.01 -3.32 8.84
C TYR A 126 4.86 -2.08 8.58
N ASP A 127 4.50 -0.97 9.23
CA ASP A 127 5.31 0.25 9.29
C ASP A 127 5.92 0.35 10.69
N LYS A 128 7.25 0.33 10.78
CA LYS A 128 7.99 0.43 12.06
C LYS A 128 7.50 -0.57 13.12
N GLY A 129 7.18 -1.79 12.68
CA GLY A 129 6.66 -2.88 13.51
C GLY A 129 5.16 -2.81 13.84
N ILE A 130 4.43 -1.83 13.31
CA ILE A 130 2.98 -1.67 13.50
C ILE A 130 2.25 -2.20 12.27
N LEU A 131 1.29 -3.11 12.46
CA LEU A 131 0.44 -3.61 11.38
C LEU A 131 -0.47 -2.49 10.84
N ILE A 132 -0.23 -2.08 9.60
CA ILE A 132 -0.97 -0.99 8.93
C ILE A 132 -1.96 -1.50 7.89
N ALA A 133 -1.78 -2.72 7.38
CA ALA A 133 -2.71 -3.36 6.46
C ALA A 133 -2.66 -4.89 6.59
N LYS A 134 -3.81 -5.55 6.42
CA LYS A 134 -3.94 -7.02 6.43
C LYS A 134 -4.31 -7.54 5.05
N PHE A 135 -3.83 -8.73 4.71
CA PHE A 135 -4.24 -9.49 3.54
C PHE A 135 -5.22 -10.57 3.97
N GLU A 136 -6.47 -10.44 3.54
CA GLU A 136 -7.54 -11.35 3.94
C GLU A 136 -8.52 -11.54 2.79
N GLU A 137 -8.77 -12.81 2.43
CA GLU A 137 -9.72 -13.18 1.37
C GLU A 137 -9.48 -12.46 0.02
N GLY A 138 -8.21 -12.26 -0.36
CA GLY A 138 -7.87 -11.56 -1.59
C GLY A 138 -7.99 -10.03 -1.52
N LYS A 139 -8.22 -9.47 -0.32
CA LYS A 139 -8.47 -8.04 -0.11
C LYS A 139 -7.45 -7.42 0.82
N LEU A 140 -7.21 -6.14 0.61
CA LEU A 140 -6.39 -5.31 1.47
C LEU A 140 -7.28 -4.67 2.54
N ILE A 141 -7.14 -5.08 3.80
CA ILE A 141 -8.02 -4.70 4.92
C ILE A 141 -7.31 -3.69 5.83
N ASP A 142 -8.00 -2.60 6.19
CA ASP A 142 -7.57 -1.66 7.23
C ASP A 142 -7.82 -2.31 8.60
N PRO A 143 -6.77 -2.61 9.39
CA PRO A 143 -6.91 -3.30 10.67
C PRO A 143 -7.60 -2.45 11.73
N ARG A 144 -7.70 -1.13 11.55
CA ARG A 144 -8.39 -0.22 12.50
C ARG A 144 -9.91 -0.29 12.34
N THR A 145 -10.39 -0.51 11.10
CA THR A 145 -11.83 -0.61 10.82
C THR A 145 -12.30 -2.03 10.53
N ASN A 146 -11.38 -2.98 10.30
CA ASN A 146 -11.62 -4.32 9.76
C ASN A 146 -12.51 -4.28 8.50
N LYS A 147 -12.21 -3.33 7.62
CA LYS A 147 -12.88 -3.15 6.33
C LYS A 147 -11.85 -3.04 5.24
N GLU A 148 -12.22 -3.42 4.03
CA GLU A 148 -11.37 -3.23 2.86
C GLU A 148 -10.99 -1.75 2.70
N PHE A 149 -9.73 -1.49 2.42
CA PHE A 149 -9.29 -0.16 2.01
C PHE A 149 -10.01 0.22 0.72
N GLU A 150 -10.66 1.38 0.71
CA GLU A 150 -11.11 1.98 -0.55
C GLU A 150 -9.91 2.26 -1.46
N LYS A 151 -10.14 2.34 -2.77
CA LYS A 151 -9.08 2.68 -3.73
C LYS A 151 -8.44 4.03 -3.37
N GLY A 152 -7.12 4.06 -3.18
CA GLY A 152 -6.36 5.23 -2.73
C GLY A 152 -6.31 5.40 -1.21
N GLY A 153 -7.06 4.61 -0.45
CA GLY A 153 -7.12 4.71 1.01
C GLY A 153 -5.82 4.27 1.68
N TYR A 154 -5.21 3.20 1.18
CA TYR A 154 -3.89 2.75 1.65
C TYR A 154 -2.80 3.74 1.25
N ALA A 155 -2.81 4.23 0.00
CA ALA A 155 -1.88 5.26 -0.45
C ALA A 155 -1.95 6.55 0.39
N ASN A 156 -3.14 6.98 0.81
CA ASN A 156 -3.32 8.13 1.69
C ASN A 156 -2.75 7.84 3.10
N LEU A 157 -3.02 6.65 3.64
CA LEU A 157 -2.44 6.22 4.92
C LEU A 157 -0.90 6.29 4.88
N VAL A 158 -0.31 5.74 3.81
CA VAL A 158 1.13 5.76 3.54
C VAL A 158 1.67 7.20 3.48
N GLN A 159 1.02 8.10 2.74
CA GLN A 159 1.44 9.51 2.65
C GLN A 159 1.49 10.20 4.02
N GLN A 160 0.51 9.92 4.89
CA GLN A 160 0.46 10.49 6.23
C GLN A 160 1.57 9.93 7.14
N LEU A 161 1.86 8.63 7.03
CA LEU A 161 2.98 8.00 7.74
C LEU A 161 4.32 8.59 7.30
N ASP A 162 4.50 8.77 5.99
CA ASP A 162 5.72 9.36 5.41
C ASP A 162 5.87 10.84 5.73
N ALA A 163 4.76 11.56 5.94
CA ALA A 163 4.74 12.92 6.48
C ALA A 163 5.08 12.99 7.99
N GLY A 164 5.33 11.86 8.64
CA GLY A 164 5.70 11.77 10.05
C GLY A 164 4.52 11.79 11.02
N ILE A 165 3.28 11.64 10.54
CA ILE A 165 2.10 11.50 11.40
C ILE A 165 2.12 10.10 12.00
N ALA A 166 2.04 9.99 13.33
CA ALA A 166 2.02 8.69 13.97
C ALA A 166 0.73 7.94 13.62
N TYR A 167 0.83 6.63 13.38
CA TYR A 167 -0.29 5.79 12.93
C TYR A 167 -1.58 5.93 13.77
N LYS A 168 -1.43 6.05 15.09
CA LYS A 168 -2.55 6.23 16.03
C LYS A 168 -3.25 7.59 15.94
N ASP A 169 -2.57 8.59 15.38
CA ASP A 169 -3.06 9.96 15.24
C ASP A 169 -3.65 10.21 13.85
N ILE A 170 -3.49 9.26 12.91
CA ILE A 170 -4.10 9.31 11.58
C ILE A 170 -5.61 9.05 11.72
N PRO A 171 -6.47 9.95 11.21
CA PRO A 171 -7.92 9.77 11.27
C PRO A 171 -8.36 8.44 10.66
N LEU A 172 -9.39 7.84 11.26
CA LEU A 172 -10.08 6.70 10.68
C LEU A 172 -10.80 7.17 9.41
N PRO A 173 -10.82 6.36 8.33
CA PRO A 173 -11.61 6.69 7.16
C PRO A 173 -13.08 6.83 7.57
N GLU A 174 -13.70 7.95 7.19
CA GLU A 174 -15.11 8.17 7.49
C GLU A 174 -15.93 7.06 6.86
N ALA A 175 -16.70 6.34 7.69
CA ALA A 175 -17.66 5.39 7.18
C ALA A 175 -18.66 6.17 6.33
N LYS A 176 -18.57 6.05 5.01
CA LYS A 176 -19.57 6.62 4.10
C LYS A 176 -20.93 6.12 4.59
N LYS A 177 -21.73 7.03 5.16
CA LYS A 177 -23.16 6.80 5.33
C LYS A 177 -23.67 6.51 3.94
N SER A 178 -24.22 5.31 3.73
CA SER A 178 -24.98 5.01 2.53
C SER A 178 -25.98 6.15 2.34
N VAL A 179 -25.79 6.93 1.28
CA VAL A 179 -26.80 7.87 0.83
C VAL A 179 -27.93 6.97 0.32
N GLU A 180 -28.96 6.77 1.15
CA GLU A 180 -30.24 6.27 0.68
C GLU A 180 -30.68 7.20 -0.46
N HIS A 181 -30.61 6.70 -1.69
CA HIS A 181 -31.30 7.30 -2.82
C HIS A 181 -32.81 7.23 -2.53
N SER A 182 -33.35 8.28 -1.90
CA SER A 182 -34.76 8.62 -2.05
C SER A 182 -34.97 9.10 -3.47
N SER A 183 -35.42 8.18 -4.31
CA SER A 183 -35.98 8.46 -5.62
C SER A 183 -37.36 9.11 -5.45
N ASP A 184 -37.39 10.44 -5.43
CA ASP A 184 -38.60 11.21 -5.78
C ASP A 184 -38.23 12.11 -6.97
N ILE A 185 -38.23 11.51 -8.16
CA ILE A 185 -38.29 12.26 -9.42
C ILE A 185 -39.78 12.46 -9.69
N GLU A 186 -40.27 13.63 -9.30
CA GLU A 186 -41.58 14.14 -9.68
C GLU A 186 -41.61 14.28 -11.22
N MET A 187 -42.44 13.47 -11.87
CA MET A 187 -42.73 13.59 -13.30
C MET A 187 -43.44 14.92 -13.57
N GLN A 188 -42.81 15.84 -14.30
CA GLN A 188 -43.54 16.88 -15.05
C GLN A 188 -43.21 16.84 -16.55
N VAL A 189 -44.30 16.87 -17.31
CA VAL A 189 -44.51 16.57 -18.73
C VAL A 189 -44.17 17.81 -19.58
N PRO A 190 -43.73 17.65 -20.85
CA PRO A 190 -43.24 18.76 -21.68
C PRO A 190 -44.39 19.55 -22.34
N GLN A 191 -44.20 20.86 -22.53
CA GLN A 191 -44.98 21.64 -23.50
C GLN A 191 -44.06 22.44 -24.44
N SER A 192 -44.09 22.03 -25.70
CA SER A 192 -43.65 22.81 -26.86
C SER A 192 -44.73 23.83 -27.24
N THR A 193 -44.37 25.07 -27.57
CA THR A 193 -44.87 25.77 -28.78
C THR A 193 -44.21 27.13 -29.06
N THR A 194 -43.72 27.27 -30.30
CA THR A 194 -43.73 28.45 -31.21
C THR A 194 -43.04 29.77 -30.85
N ALA A 195 -41.97 30.07 -31.62
CA ALA A 195 -41.43 31.41 -31.90
C ALA A 195 -42.38 32.22 -32.82
N PRO A 196 -42.15 33.54 -33.13
CA PRO A 196 -41.12 33.86 -34.15
C PRO A 196 -40.49 35.29 -34.15
N ILE A 197 -39.48 35.47 -35.04
CA ILE A 197 -38.94 36.69 -35.71
C ILE A 197 -38.33 37.83 -34.86
N SER A 198 -37.22 38.52 -35.18
CA SER A 198 -36.38 38.75 -36.39
C SER A 198 -35.20 39.67 -35.93
N LYS A 199 -33.92 39.57 -36.32
CA LYS A 199 -33.27 40.01 -37.59
C LYS A 199 -31.74 39.83 -37.44
N VAL A 200 -31.05 39.16 -38.39
CA VAL A 200 -30.09 39.72 -39.41
C VAL A 200 -28.72 40.12 -38.81
N SER A 201 -27.54 39.65 -39.23
CA SER A 201 -27.03 39.26 -40.56
C SER A 201 -25.68 38.50 -40.49
N THR A 202 -25.48 37.57 -41.46
CA THR A 202 -24.28 37.25 -42.29
C THR A 202 -22.84 37.29 -41.67
N ALA A 203 -21.93 36.33 -41.92
CA ALA A 203 -21.60 35.68 -43.19
C ALA A 203 -20.86 34.32 -43.05
N LEU A 204 -21.12 33.45 -44.02
CA LEU A 204 -20.33 32.30 -44.49
C LEU A 204 -19.01 32.76 -45.15
N ASP A 205 -17.94 31.96 -45.05
CA ASP A 205 -17.26 31.26 -46.19
C ASP A 205 -16.00 30.54 -45.64
N LYS A 206 -15.96 29.20 -45.69
CA LYS A 206 -15.28 28.33 -46.70
C LYS A 206 -13.84 27.91 -46.34
N LEU A 207 -13.68 26.59 -46.36
CA LEU A 207 -12.44 25.82 -46.43
C LEU A 207 -11.61 26.20 -47.69
N PRO A 208 -10.31 25.85 -47.74
CA PRO A 208 -9.99 24.57 -48.39
C PRO A 208 -8.83 23.77 -47.75
N VAL A 209 -8.93 22.47 -48.01
CA VAL A 209 -7.88 21.44 -48.03
C VAL A 209 -6.69 21.84 -48.92
N VAL A 210 -5.47 21.56 -48.48
CA VAL A 210 -4.34 21.20 -49.37
C VAL A 210 -3.55 20.05 -48.74
N GLU A 211 -3.62 18.92 -49.44
CA GLU A 211 -2.68 17.81 -49.42
C GLU A 211 -1.55 18.14 -50.43
N GLN A 212 -0.27 17.94 -50.08
CA GLN A 212 0.78 17.61 -51.06
C GLN A 212 2.10 17.11 -50.42
N THR A 213 2.30 15.80 -50.53
CA THR A 213 3.48 15.05 -51.01
C THR A 213 4.89 15.67 -51.05
N ALA A 214 5.81 14.96 -50.38
CA ALA A 214 7.17 14.51 -50.77
C ALA A 214 8.12 15.39 -51.61
N LYS A 215 9.36 15.55 -51.12
CA LYS A 215 10.59 15.21 -51.90
C LYS A 215 11.86 15.15 -51.04
N GLU A 216 12.46 13.96 -51.12
CA GLU A 216 13.86 13.58 -50.97
C GLU A 216 14.82 14.51 -51.73
N THR A 217 15.96 14.88 -51.12
CA THR A 217 17.26 14.86 -51.81
C THR A 217 18.44 14.82 -50.83
N GLU A 218 19.31 13.89 -51.15
CA GLU A 218 20.60 13.47 -50.59
C GLU A 218 21.78 14.39 -51.04
N ASN A 219 22.95 14.13 -50.44
CA ASN A 219 24.34 14.48 -50.84
C ASN A 219 24.95 15.80 -50.32
N ALA A 220 26.24 15.87 -49.95
CA ALA A 220 27.40 14.95 -49.95
C ALA A 220 28.50 15.55 -49.02
N LYS A 221 29.19 14.74 -48.21
CA LYS A 221 30.64 14.37 -48.25
C LYS A 221 31.68 15.48 -48.50
N GLU A 222 32.65 15.56 -47.57
CA GLU A 222 34.10 15.76 -47.81
C GLU A 222 34.85 15.17 -46.59
N GLU A 223 35.35 13.93 -46.63
CA GLU A 223 36.68 13.46 -47.08
C GLU A 223 37.83 13.89 -46.12
N VAL A 224 38.22 13.05 -45.15
CA VAL A 224 39.35 12.07 -45.12
C VAL A 224 40.74 12.68 -45.32
N ASN A 225 41.64 12.57 -44.33
CA ASN A 225 42.93 11.89 -44.56
C ASN A 225 43.79 11.57 -43.33
N GLN A 226 44.22 10.29 -43.31
CA GLN A 226 45.53 9.71 -42.91
C GLN A 226 46.03 9.90 -41.45
N GLN A 227 46.59 8.88 -40.79
CA GLN A 227 47.60 7.97 -41.31
C GLN A 227 47.71 6.67 -40.48
N ALA A 228 47.98 5.58 -41.19
CA ALA A 228 48.22 4.24 -40.70
C ALA A 228 49.64 4.03 -40.14
N SER A 229 49.82 3.08 -39.22
CA SER A 229 50.77 1.97 -39.40
C SER A 229 50.60 0.92 -38.31
N MET A 230 50.55 -0.34 -38.78
CA MET A 230 50.38 -1.60 -38.06
C MET A 230 51.75 -2.14 -37.52
N PRO A 231 51.99 -3.46 -37.39
CA PRO A 231 52.06 -4.14 -36.09
C PRO A 231 53.41 -4.84 -35.86
N GLN A 232 53.57 -5.44 -34.67
CA GLN A 232 53.98 -6.85 -34.53
C GLN A 232 53.52 -7.38 -33.18
#